data_AF-A0A3N5FQJ7-F1
#
_entry.id   AF-A0A3N5FQJ7-F1
#
_cell.length_a   1.000
_cell.length_b   1.000
_cell.length_c   1.000
_cell.angle_alpha   90.00
_cell.angle_beta   90.00
_cell.angle_gamma   90.00
#
_symmetry.space_group_name_H-M   'P 1'
#
loop_
_entity.id
_entity.type
_entity.pdbx_description
1 polymer ?
#
loop_
_entity_poly.entity_id
_entity_poly.type
_entity_poly.pdbx_seq_one_letter_code
_entity_poly.pdbx_strand_id
1 'polypeptide(L)'
;MQQRIKDMVPDSVIITANVCQIATTFISLSAYLPQWIKLINTRSSSDISLRSWCIWIVAASFTLFYAIVQFMLNGRGWPLIISAAASMCCILFTIFLVVKFRTKSLKVRETA
;
A
#
# COMPACT_ATOMS: atom_id res chain seq x y z
N MET A 1 -20.65 -2.63 26.06
CA MET A 1 -20.58 -1.79 24.85
C MET A 1 -20.49 -2.62 23.56
N GLN A 2 -19.67 -3.68 23.52
CA GLN A 2 -19.59 -4.59 22.36
C GLN A 2 -20.92 -5.28 21.97
N GLN A 3 -21.81 -5.57 22.94
CA GLN A 3 -23.14 -6.13 22.66
C GLN A 3 -24.01 -5.15 21.84
N ARG A 4 -23.97 -3.85 22.18
CA ARG A 4 -24.83 -2.80 21.59
C ARG A 4 -24.49 -2.49 20.12
N ILE A 5 -23.24 -2.71 19.69
CA ILE A 5 -22.81 -2.51 18.29
C ILE A 5 -23.27 -3.69 17.42
N LYS A 6 -23.31 -4.90 17.98
CA LYS A 6 -23.76 -6.10 17.28
C LYS A 6 -25.24 -6.02 16.88
N ASP A 7 -26.01 -5.21 17.61
CA ASP A 7 -27.44 -4.98 17.34
C ASP A 7 -27.69 -3.88 16.29
N MET A 8 -26.70 -3.05 15.95
CA MET A 8 -26.87 -1.86 15.09
C MET A 8 -26.33 -2.05 13.66
N VAL A 9 -25.36 -2.96 13.47
CA VAL A 9 -24.81 -3.30 12.15
C VAL A 9 -24.87 -4.81 11.96
N PRO A 10 -25.59 -5.31 10.95
CA PRO A 10 -25.69 -6.75 10.69
C PRO A 10 -24.31 -7.40 10.47
N ASP A 11 -24.12 -8.61 10.99
CA ASP A 11 -22.88 -9.37 10.81
C ASP A 11 -22.51 -9.56 9.33
N SER A 12 -23.51 -9.63 8.44
CA SER A 12 -23.31 -9.70 6.98
C SER A 12 -22.56 -8.47 6.44
N VAL A 13 -22.88 -7.27 6.90
CA VAL A 13 -22.21 -6.02 6.49
C VAL A 13 -20.75 -6.03 6.92
N ILE A 14 -20.46 -6.52 8.13
CA ILE A 14 -19.09 -6.64 8.67
C ILE A 14 -18.28 -7.63 7.83
N ILE A 15 -18.86 -8.79 7.49
CA ILE A 15 -18.21 -9.80 6.65
C ILE A 15 -17.92 -9.22 5.26
N THR A 16 -18.90 -8.57 4.63
CA THR A 16 -18.71 -7.93 3.31
C THR A 16 -17.60 -6.88 3.35
N ALA A 17 -17.59 -6.02 4.36
CA ALA A 17 -16.54 -5.00 4.52
C ALA A 17 -15.14 -5.63 4.62
N ASN A 18 -14.98 -6.71 5.38
CA ASN A 18 -13.71 -7.43 5.50
C ASN A 18 -13.27 -8.04 4.17
N VAL A 19 -14.19 -8.64 3.41
CA VAL A 19 -13.91 -9.21 2.09
C VAL A 19 -13.49 -8.10 1.12
N CYS A 20 -14.20 -6.98 1.10
CA CYS A 20 -13.83 -5.82 0.28
C CYS A 20 -12.43 -5.31 0.64
N GLN A 21 -12.11 -5.19 1.93
CA GLN A 21 -10.80 -4.71 2.39
C GLN A 21 -9.64 -5.62 1.91
N ILE A 22 -9.86 -6.94 1.96
CA ILE A 22 -8.89 -7.90 1.43
C ILE A 22 -8.78 -7.78 -0.10
N ALA A 23 -9.92 -7.71 -0.79
CA ALA A 23 -9.96 -7.57 -2.25
C ALA A 23 -9.23 -6.31 -2.74
N THR A 24 -9.36 -5.19 -2.03
CA THR A 24 -8.62 -3.95 -2.34
C THR A 24 -7.11 -4.18 -2.38
N THR A 25 -6.58 -5.07 -1.53
CA THR A 25 -5.15 -5.41 -1.52
C THR A 25 -4.73 -6.11 -2.82
N PHE A 26 -5.51 -7.10 -3.27
CA PHE A 26 -5.22 -7.83 -4.51
C PHE A 26 -5.40 -6.95 -5.75
N ILE A 27 -6.45 -6.12 -5.78
CA ILE A 27 -6.67 -5.16 -6.87
C ILE A 27 -5.51 -4.15 -6.92
N SER A 28 -5.10 -3.62 -5.78
CA SER A 28 -3.95 -2.69 -5.72
C SER A 28 -2.68 -3.35 -6.24
N LEU A 29 -2.38 -4.59 -5.80
CA LEU A 29 -1.22 -5.35 -6.29
C LEU A 29 -1.26 -5.52 -7.82
N SER A 30 -2.43 -5.80 -8.39
CA SER A 30 -2.61 -5.91 -9.84
C SER A 30 -2.33 -4.61 -10.57
N ALA A 31 -2.54 -3.45 -9.94
CA ALA A 31 -2.22 -2.14 -10.49
C ALA A 31 -0.72 -1.79 -10.37
N TYR A 32 -0.05 -2.23 -9.32
CA TYR A 32 1.40 -2.06 -9.15
C TYR A 32 2.21 -2.90 -10.15
N LEU A 33 1.73 -4.10 -10.48
CA LEU A 33 2.48 -5.07 -11.26
C LEU A 33 2.88 -4.57 -12.67
N PRO A 34 2.00 -3.98 -13.50
CA PRO A 34 2.39 -3.40 -14.79
C PRO A 34 3.45 -2.30 -14.65
N GLN A 35 3.36 -1.50 -13.58
CA GLN A 35 4.34 -0.44 -13.33
C GLN A 35 5.72 -1.01 -12.98
N TRP A 36 5.76 -2.06 -12.16
CA TRP A 36 7.00 -2.75 -11.82
C TRP A 36 7.63 -3.43 -13.04
N ILE A 37 6.83 -4.10 -13.87
CA ILE A 37 7.29 -4.71 -15.12
C ILE A 37 7.90 -3.63 -16.04
N LYS A 38 7.22 -2.49 -16.20
CA LYS A 38 7.73 -1.36 -17.00
C LYS A 38 9.05 -0.82 -16.46
N LEU A 39 9.17 -0.60 -15.15
CA LEU A 39 10.39 -0.16 -14.48
C LEU A 39 11.55 -1.13 -14.71
N ILE A 40 11.31 -2.43 -14.57
CA ILE A 40 12.32 -3.48 -14.74
C ILE A 40 12.78 -3.58 -16.20
N ASN A 41 11.85 -3.53 -17.15
CA ASN A 41 12.14 -3.65 -18.58
C ASN A 41 12.87 -2.42 -19.12
N THR A 42 12.37 -1.23 -18.82
CA THR A 42 12.98 0.03 -19.29
C THR A 42 14.24 0.40 -18.54
N ARG A 43 14.43 -0.14 -17.32
CA ARG A 43 15.49 0.22 -16.38
C ARG A 43 15.61 1.73 -16.16
N SER A 44 14.51 2.48 -16.35
CA SER A 44 14.43 3.92 -16.18
C SER A 44 13.28 4.28 -15.25
N SER A 45 13.51 5.29 -14.42
CA SER A 45 12.51 5.89 -13.53
C SER A 45 12.50 7.43 -13.65
N SER A 46 12.93 7.95 -14.82
CA SER A 46 12.97 9.39 -15.12
C SER A 46 11.61 10.07 -14.89
N ASP A 47 10.55 9.41 -15.34
CA ASP A 47 9.20 10.00 -15.38
C ASP A 47 8.43 9.77 -14.07
N ILE A 48 9.05 9.10 -13.09
CA ILE A 48 8.43 8.76 -11.83
C ILE A 48 8.92 9.72 -10.74
N SER A 49 8.01 10.51 -10.20
CA SER A 49 8.30 11.46 -9.11
C SER A 49 8.56 10.73 -7.79
N LEU A 50 9.82 10.68 -7.37
CA LEU A 50 10.20 10.14 -6.06
C LEU A 50 9.52 10.92 -4.92
N ARG A 51 9.35 12.23 -5.08
CA ARG A 51 8.66 13.09 -4.09
C ARG A 51 7.22 12.65 -3.87
N SER A 52 6.50 12.33 -4.95
CA SER A 52 5.13 11.82 -4.87
C SER A 52 5.08 10.48 -4.12
N TRP A 53 6.05 9.60 -4.35
CA TRP A 53 6.13 8.33 -3.61
C TRP A 53 6.51 8.49 -2.13
N CYS A 54 7.31 9.50 -1.77
CA CYS A 54 7.56 9.83 -0.36
C CYS A 54 6.27 10.27 0.36
N ILE A 55 5.39 11.03 -0.32
CA ILE A 55 4.08 11.39 0.23
C ILE A 55 3.23 10.13 0.46
N TRP A 56 3.28 9.17 -0.47
CA TRP A 56 2.61 7.88 -0.31
C TRP A 56 3.10 7.08 0.91
N ILE A 57 4.39 7.14 1.26
CA ILE A 57 4.89 6.55 2.52
C ILE A 57 4.19 7.16 3.73
N VAL A 58 4.09 8.49 3.78
CA VAL A 58 3.48 9.19 4.93
C VAL A 58 2.00 8.82 5.03
N ALA A 59 1.28 8.83 3.92
CA ALA A 59 -0.13 8.43 3.88
C ALA A 59 -0.35 6.97 4.31
N ALA A 60 0.50 6.05 3.83
CA ALA A 60 0.44 4.64 4.22
C ALA A 60 0.78 4.43 5.70
N SER A 61 1.73 5.20 6.24
CA SER A 61 2.06 5.20 7.67
C SER A 61 0.88 5.63 8.53
N PHE A 62 0.17 6.70 8.13
CA PHE A 62 -1.03 7.16 8.83
C PHE A 62 -2.16 6.13 8.77
N THR A 63 -2.34 5.48 7.61
CA THR A 63 -3.35 4.43 7.44
C THR A 63 -3.04 3.22 8.33
N LEU A 64 -1.78 2.80 8.38
CA LEU A 64 -1.36 1.68 9.23
C LEU A 64 -1.51 2.01 10.72
N PHE A 65 -1.11 3.22 11.13
CA PHE A 65 -1.29 3.68 12.50
C PHE A 65 -2.77 3.68 12.91
N TYR A 66 -3.63 4.25 12.04
CA TYR A 66 -5.08 4.24 12.25
C TYR A 66 -5.63 2.81 12.38
N ALA A 67 -5.22 1.89 11.51
CA ALA A 67 -5.66 0.50 11.55
C ALA A 67 -5.29 -0.20 12.86
N ILE A 68 -4.06 0.03 13.36
CA ILE A 68 -3.59 -0.51 14.64
C ILE A 68 -4.43 0.04 15.79
N VAL A 69 -4.63 1.35 15.86
CA VAL A 69 -5.44 1.98 16.92
C VAL A 69 -6.88 1.46 16.89
N GLN A 70 -7.49 1.33 15.71
CA GLN A 70 -8.84 0.78 15.58
C GLN A 70 -8.95 -0.67 16.05
N PHE A 71 -7.92 -1.48 15.79
CA PHE A 71 -7.87 -2.85 16.29
C PHE A 71 -7.72 -2.90 17.81
N MET A 72 -6.88 -2.04 18.41
CA MET A 72 -6.72 -1.96 19.86
C MET A 72 -8.01 -1.54 20.57
N LEU A 73 -8.77 -0.61 20.00
CA LEU A 73 -10.01 -0.09 20.60
C LEU A 73 -11.19 -1.06 20.46
N ASN A 74 -11.33 -1.72 19.31
CA ASN A 74 -12.53 -2.51 19.00
C ASN A 74 -12.32 -4.02 19.10
N GLY A 75 -11.07 -4.49 19.15
CA GLY A 75 -10.72 -5.92 19.08
C GLY A 75 -11.08 -6.59 17.74
N ARG A 76 -11.44 -5.79 16.73
CA ARG A 76 -11.84 -6.20 15.38
C ARG A 76 -11.15 -5.31 14.35
N GLY A 77 -11.01 -5.77 13.10
CA GLY A 77 -10.36 -5.00 12.04
C GLY A 77 -8.95 -5.46 11.65
N TRP A 78 -8.58 -6.70 11.99
CA TRP A 78 -7.33 -7.30 11.51
C TRP A 78 -7.15 -7.27 9.97
N PRO A 79 -8.20 -7.35 9.11
CA PRO A 79 -8.02 -7.25 7.67
C PRO A 79 -7.52 -5.88 7.22
N LEU A 80 -7.91 -4.80 7.93
CA LEU A 80 -7.45 -3.45 7.65
C LEU A 80 -5.95 -3.33 7.91
N ILE A 81 -5.45 -3.89 9.02
CA ILE A 81 -4.01 -3.92 9.33
C ILE A 81 -3.23 -4.64 8.23
N ILE A 82 -3.69 -5.83 7.83
CA ILE A 82 -3.01 -6.61 6.78
C ILE A 82 -2.99 -5.84 5.47
N SER A 83 -4.12 -5.27 5.05
CA SER A 83 -4.20 -4.50 3.81
C SER A 83 -3.32 -3.24 3.83
N ALA A 84 -3.25 -2.54 4.97
CA ALA A 84 -2.40 -1.36 5.15
C ALA A 84 -0.92 -1.73 5.12
N ALA A 85 -0.54 -2.81 5.80
CA ALA A 85 0.83 -3.32 5.80
C ALA A 85 1.26 -3.79 4.40
N ALA A 86 0.41 -4.55 3.70
CA ALA A 86 0.67 -4.99 2.33
C ALA A 86 0.83 -3.81 1.37
N SER A 87 0.00 -2.77 1.51
CA SER A 87 0.10 -1.53 0.73
C SER A 87 1.42 -0.81 1.00
N MET A 88 1.82 -0.72 2.28
CA MET A 88 3.11 -0.14 2.67
C MET A 88 4.28 -0.90 2.03
N CYS A 89 4.25 -2.24 2.03
CA CYS A 89 5.26 -3.06 1.36
C CYS A 89 5.33 -2.78 -0.15
N CYS A 90 4.18 -2.65 -0.82
CA CYS A 90 4.13 -2.34 -2.25
C CYS A 90 4.71 -0.95 -2.56
N ILE A 91 4.42 0.05 -1.73
CA ILE A 91 4.95 1.41 -1.85
C ILE A 91 6.48 1.40 -1.67
N LEU A 92 6.97 0.73 -0.62
CA LEU A 92 8.41 0.61 -0.36
C LEU A 92 9.14 -0.11 -1.49
N PHE A 93 8.56 -1.19 -2.01
CA PHE A 93 9.12 -1.91 -3.15
C PHE A 93 9.15 -1.03 -4.41
N THR A 94 8.11 -0.25 -4.65
CA THR A 94 8.07 0.69 -5.79
C THR A 94 9.17 1.74 -5.67
N ILE A 95 9.35 2.32 -4.47
CA ILE A 95 10.43 3.28 -4.20
C ILE A 95 11.80 2.66 -4.41
N PHE A 96 12.00 1.44 -3.91
CA PHE A 96 13.24 0.71 -4.13
C PHE A 96 13.57 0.58 -5.63
N LEU A 97 12.60 0.18 -6.46
CA LEU A 97 12.78 0.09 -7.92
C LEU A 97 13.08 1.46 -8.53
N VAL A 98 12.33 2.50 -8.14
CA VAL A 98 12.52 3.87 -8.64
C VAL A 98 13.93 4.37 -8.34
N VAL A 99 14.42 4.20 -7.10
CA VAL A 99 15.76 4.61 -6.69
C VAL A 99 16.84 3.81 -7.43
N LYS A 100 16.70 2.48 -7.49
CA LYS A 100 17.66 1.59 -8.18
C LYS A 100 17.87 1.97 -9.64
N PHE A 101 16.79 2.25 -10.36
CA PHE A 101 16.86 2.60 -11.78
C PHE A 101 17.20 4.08 -12.04
N ARG A 102 16.97 4.97 -11.07
CA ARG A 102 17.42 6.37 -11.14
C ARG A 102 18.94 6.48 -11.07
N THR A 103 19.55 5.81 -10.11
CA THR A 103 21.01 5.83 -9.92
C THR A 103 21.74 5.23 -11.11
N LYS A 104 21.19 4.18 -11.73
CA LYS A 104 21.78 3.57 -12.92
C LYS A 104 21.78 4.51 -14.12
N SER A 105 20.71 5.27 -14.32
CA SER A 105 20.62 6.24 -15.42
C SER A 105 21.62 7.39 -15.27
N LEU A 106 21.83 7.89 -14.05
CA LEU A 106 22.84 8.92 -13.77
C LEU A 106 24.26 8.42 -14.06
N LYS A 107 24.59 7.21 -13.60
CA LYS A 107 25.93 6.62 -13.82
C LYS A 107 26.26 6.43 -15.31
N VAL A 108 25.27 6.06 -16.13
CA VAL A 108 25.47 5.94 -17.59
C VAL A 108 25.75 7.29 -18.24
N ARG A 109 25.09 8.38 -17.79
CA ARG A 109 25.32 9.73 -18.31
C ARG A 109 26.68 10.32 -17.92
N GLU A 110 27.24 9.94 -16.78
CA GLU A 110 28.59 10.39 -16.37
C GLU A 110 29.72 9.70 -17.15
N THR A 111 29.45 8.52 -17.74
CA THR A 111 30.44 7.71 -18.47
C THR A 111 30.36 7.83 -20.00
N ALA A 112 29.40 8.58 -20.53
CA ALA A 112 29.15 8.77 -21.96
C ALA A 112 29.57 10.19 -22.38
#